data_AF-A0A432FYS1-F1
#
_entry.id   AF-A0A432FYS1-F1
#
_cell.length_a   1.000
_cell.length_b   1.000
_cell.length_c   1.000
_cell.angle_alpha   90.00
_cell.angle_beta   90.00
_cell.angle_gamma   90.00
#
_symmetry.space_group_name_H-M   'P 1'
#
loop_
_entity.id
_entity.type
_entity.pdbx_description
1 polymer ?
#
loop_
_entity_poly.entity_id
_entity_poly.type
_entity_poly.pdbx_seq_one_letter_code
_entity_poly.pdbx_strand_id
1 'polypeptide(L)' 'PAEGINSRIKAIKVRSHGFRNKERFANAIYFHLGGLDLYPEAISQQLLPT' A
#
# COMPACT_ATOMS: atom_id res chain seq x y z
N PRO A 1 -3.96 16.86 4.37
CA PRO A 1 -2.70 17.62 4.16
C PRO A 1 -1.66 16.79 3.37
N ALA A 2 -1.03 17.40 2.35
CA ALA A 2 -0.09 16.71 1.46
C ALA A 2 1.20 16.24 2.18
N GLU A 3 1.63 16.95 3.22
CA GLU A 3 2.87 16.68 3.96
C GLU A 3 2.91 15.30 4.63
N GLY A 4 1.78 14.85 5.17
CA GLY A 4 1.68 13.52 5.81
C GLY A 4 1.88 12.38 4.81
N ILE A 5 1.31 12.52 3.61
CA ILE A 5 1.47 11.54 2.52
C ILE A 5 2.93 11.53 2.04
N ASN A 6 3.52 12.70 1.82
CA ASN A 6 4.92 12.83 1.42
C ASN A 6 5.87 12.21 2.45
N SER A 7 5.59 12.38 3.75
CA SER A 7 6.35 11.78 4.84
C SER A 7 6.28 10.25 4.83
N ARG A 8 5.09 9.67 4.57
CA ARG A 8 4.91 8.22 4.45
C ARG A 8 5.64 7.65 3.22
N ILE A 9 5.57 8.33 2.07
CA ILE A 9 6.29 7.93 0.85
C ILE A 9 7.81 7.94 1.10
N LYS A 10 8.33 8.99 1.77
CA LYS A 10 9.75 9.07 2.14
C LYS A 10 10.15 7.92 3.07
N ALA A 11 9.32 7.57 4.05
CA ALA A 11 9.58 6.46 4.95
C ALA A 11 9.70 5.12 4.20
N ILE A 12 8.83 4.85 3.21
CA ILE A 12 8.93 3.65 2.35
C ILE A 12 10.30 3.63 1.65
N LYS A 13 10.73 4.75 1.06
CA LYS A 13 12.01 4.83 0.37
C LYS A 13 13.20 4.54 1.28
N VAL A 14 13.21 5.09 2.50
CA VAL A 14 14.30 4.88 3.47
C VAL A 14 14.33 3.41 3.93
N ARG A 15 13.19 2.84 4.29
CA ARG A 15 13.10 1.45 4.79
C ARG A 15 13.53 0.41 3.76
N SER A 16 13.29 0.68 2.49
CA SER A 16 13.64 -0.25 1.40
C SER A 16 15.11 -0.20 0.98
N HIS A 17 15.90 0.76 1.47
CA HIS A 17 17.32 0.94 1.10
C HIS A 17 17.57 1.08 -0.42
N GLY A 18 16.56 1.51 -1.17
CA GLY A 18 16.62 1.70 -2.63
C GLY A 18 15.72 0.76 -3.41
N PHE A 19 15.44 1.15 -4.66
CA PHE A 19 14.66 0.36 -5.61
C PHE A 19 15.44 0.24 -6.91
N ARG A 20 15.36 -0.93 -7.54
CA ARG A 20 16.05 -1.20 -8.82
C ARG A 20 15.53 -0.33 -9.96
N ASN A 21 14.28 0.11 -9.91
CA ASN A 21 13.66 0.98 -10.89
C ASN A 21 12.49 1.78 -10.28
N LYS A 22 11.98 2.77 -11.03
CA LYS A 22 10.87 3.65 -10.60
C LYS A 22 9.55 2.88 -10.42
N GLU A 23 9.30 1.90 -11.28
CA GLU A 23 8.08 1.08 -11.26
C GLU A 23 7.96 0.29 -9.95
N ARG A 24 9.05 -0.32 -9.47
CA ARG A 24 9.08 -1.00 -8.17
C ARG A 24 8.82 -0.05 -7.00
N PHE A 25 9.28 1.19 -7.08
CA PHE A 25 8.98 2.18 -6.05
C PHE A 25 7.49 2.56 -6.07
N ALA A 26 6.91 2.78 -7.26
CA ALA A 26 5.48 3.03 -7.42
C ALA A 26 4.63 1.87 -6.90
N ASN A 27 4.98 0.63 -7.24
CA ASN A 27 4.29 -0.56 -6.77
C ASN A 27 4.36 -0.68 -5.24
N ALA A 28 5.50 -0.36 -4.62
CA ALA A 28 5.62 -0.34 -3.17
C ALA A 28 4.72 0.73 -2.53
N ILE A 29 4.61 1.92 -3.14
CA ILE A 29 3.69 2.97 -2.69
C ILE A 29 2.25 2.47 -2.74
N TYR A 30 1.81 1.90 -3.88
CA TYR A 30 0.45 1.35 -4.00
C TYR A 30 0.20 0.22 -3.01
N PHE A 31 1.19 -0.65 -2.78
CA PHE A 31 1.04 -1.73 -1.81
C PHE A 31 0.81 -1.22 -0.37
N HIS A 32 1.56 -0.20 0.06
CA HIS A 32 1.50 0.27 1.45
C HIS A 32 0.42 1.33 1.69
N LEU A 33 0.11 2.14 0.66
CA LEU A 33 -0.74 3.33 0.78
C LEU A 33 -1.99 3.26 -0.11
N GLY A 34 -2.10 2.29 -1.01
CA GLY A 34 -3.19 2.17 -1.99
C GLY A 34 -4.47 1.52 -1.48
N GLY A 35 -4.52 1.12 -0.20
CA GLY A 35 -5.73 0.55 0.40
C GLY A 35 -6.10 -0.82 -0.18
N LEU A 36 -5.12 -1.74 -0.23
CA LEU A 36 -5.39 -3.14 -0.57
C LEU A 36 -6.47 -3.69 0.35
N ASP A 37 -7.53 -4.22 -0.27
CA ASP A 37 -8.55 -4.93 0.47
C ASP A 37 -7.96 -6.27 0.94
N LEU A 38 -7.89 -6.43 2.27
CA LEU A 38 -7.38 -7.65 2.90
C LEU A 38 -8.35 -8.82 2.70
N TYR A 39 -9.63 -8.52 2.47
CA TYR A 39 -10.69 -9.49 2.25
C TYR A 39 -11.35 -9.23 0.91
N PRO A 40 -10.85 -9.81 -0.20
CA PRO A 40 -11.55 -9.70 -1.47
C PRO A 40 -13.00 -10.15 -1.29
N GLU A 41 -13.95 -9.52 -1.99
CA GLU A 41 -15.40 -9.74 -1.80
C GLU A 41 -15.81 -11.23 -1.74
N ALA A 42 -15.05 -12.09 -2.42
CA ALA A 42 -15.18 -13.55 -2.37
C ALA A 42 -15.11 -14.15 -0.95
N ILE A 43 -14.33 -13.57 -0.03
CA ILE A 43 -14.18 -14.00 1.37
C ILE A 43 -15.16 -13.23 2.27
N SER A 44 -15.42 -11.95 1.98
CA SER A 44 -16.34 -11.10 2.76
C SER A 44 -17.76 -11.67 2.83
N GLN A 45 -18.27 -12.24 1.73
CA GLN A 45 -19.62 -12.83 1.68
C GLN A 45 -19.77 -14.15 2.45
N GLN A 46 -18.67 -14.79 2.86
CA GLN A 46 -18.70 -16.04 3.63
C GLN A 46 -18.62 -15.84 5.16
N LEU A 47 -18.30 -14.63 5.64
CA LEU A 47 -18.08 -14.35 7.08
C LEU A 47 -19.18 -13.53 7.76
N LEU A 48 -20.32 -13.30 7.09
CA LEU A 48 -21.53 -12.70 7.68
C LEU A 48 -22.68 -13.70 7.61
N PRO A 49 -23.29 -14.14 8.74
CA PRO A 49 -24.66 -14.63 8.69
C PRO A 49 -25.57 -13.44 8.35
N THR A 50 -26.57 -13.73 7.52
CA THR A 50 -27.52 -12.79 6.91
C THR A 50 -28.26 -11.94 7.93
#